data_AF-A0A4Q7KP34-F1
#
_entry.id   AF-A0A4Q7KP34-F1
#
_cell.length_a   1.000
_cell.length_b   1.000
_cell.length_c   1.000
_cell.angle_alpha   90.00
_cell.angle_beta   90.00
_cell.angle_gamma   90.00
#
_symmetry.space_group_name_H-M   'P 1'
#
loop_
_entity.id
_entity.type
_entity.pdbx_description
1 polymer ?
#
loop_
_entity_poly.entity_id
_entity_poly.type
_entity_poly.pdbx_seq_one_letter_code
_entity_poly.pdbx_strand_id
1 'polypeptide(L)'
;MLTRDLTDPAQGQHAIQLLVHDAVNALAHKENLAVRWCRGDHVVTVEDNYDRLGYDPADVTRDARYTRYVDARRMLRSHSTALVPAALRALAADPVDDVLLVCPGVVYRRDQPASPEFPSNGCL
;
A
#
# COMPACT_ATOMS: atom_id res chain seq x y z
N MET A 1 18.41 -4.01 -2.54
CA MET A 1 17.85 -3.07 -3.53
C MET A 1 16.33 -3.21 -3.50
N LEU A 2 15.58 -2.12 -3.34
CA LEU A 2 14.12 -2.16 -3.37
C LEU A 2 13.64 -2.46 -4.79
N THR A 3 12.60 -3.28 -4.91
CA THR A 3 11.99 -3.59 -6.21
C THR A 3 11.38 -2.32 -6.79
N ARG A 4 11.66 -2.07 -8.07
CA ARG A 4 11.08 -0.97 -8.85
C ARG A 4 9.55 -1.01 -8.81
N ASP A 5 8.93 0.15 -8.70
CA ASP A 5 7.48 0.29 -8.85
C ASP A 5 7.10 0.31 -10.33
N LEU A 6 6.50 -0.77 -10.81
CA LEU A 6 6.10 -0.88 -12.21
C LEU A 6 4.90 0.00 -12.56
N THR A 7 4.14 0.46 -11.56
CA THR A 7 3.01 1.37 -11.77
C THR A 7 3.46 2.82 -11.97
N ASP A 8 4.73 3.13 -11.73
CA ASP A 8 5.30 4.47 -11.80
C ASP A 8 6.04 4.70 -13.14
N PRO A 9 5.52 5.56 -14.03
CA PRO A 9 6.19 5.89 -15.28
C PRO A 9 7.57 6.54 -15.09
N ALA A 10 7.80 7.23 -13.95
CA ALA A 10 9.10 7.85 -13.65
C ALA A 10 10.21 6.80 -13.43
N GLN A 11 9.82 5.56 -13.13
CA GLN A 11 10.75 4.44 -13.01
C GLN A 11 10.90 3.68 -14.33
N GLY A 12 10.15 4.05 -15.37
CA GLY A 12 10.18 3.51 -16.73
C GLY A 12 8.81 2.96 -17.17
N GLN A 13 8.66 2.67 -18.46
CA GLN A 13 7.40 2.16 -19.01
C GLN A 13 7.15 0.70 -18.64
N HIS A 14 5.88 0.33 -18.44
CA HIS A 14 5.47 -1.05 -18.18
C HIS A 14 3.97 -1.27 -18.50
N ALA A 15 3.60 -2.49 -18.92
CA ALA A 15 2.23 -2.83 -19.30
C ALA A 15 1.19 -2.63 -18.18
N ILE A 16 1.59 -2.78 -16.92
CA ILE A 16 0.70 -2.53 -15.77
C ILE A 16 0.18 -1.09 -15.72
N GLN A 17 0.92 -0.14 -16.30
CA GLN A 17 0.50 1.26 -16.36
C GLN A 17 -0.71 1.43 -17.27
N LEU A 18 -0.79 0.66 -18.36
CA LEU A 18 -1.96 0.63 -19.24
C LEU A 18 -3.19 0.13 -18.48
N LEU A 19 -3.06 -0.98 -17.75
CA LEU A 19 -4.16 -1.54 -16.95
C LEU A 19 -4.65 -0.57 -15.87
N VAL A 20 -3.72 0.08 -15.16
CA VAL A 20 -4.08 1.08 -14.14
C VAL A 20 -4.75 2.29 -14.79
N HIS A 21 -4.24 2.77 -15.92
CA HIS A 21 -4.82 3.90 -16.64
C HIS A 21 -6.24 3.58 -17.13
N ASP A 22 -6.45 2.42 -17.74
CA ASP A 22 -7.76 2.01 -18.25
C ASP A 22 -8.78 1.85 -17.12
N ALA A 23 -8.39 1.26 -16.00
CA ALA A 23 -9.26 1.14 -14.82
C ALA A 23 -9.65 2.50 -14.24
N VAL A 24 -8.69 3.42 -14.14
CA VAL A 24 -8.93 4.78 -13.63
C VAL A 24 -9.84 5.56 -14.57
N ASN A 25 -9.58 5.51 -15.88
CA ASN A 25 -10.40 6.18 -16.88
C ASN A 25 -11.84 5.65 -16.86
N ALA A 26 -12.03 4.34 -16.79
CA ALA A 26 -13.36 3.74 -16.75
C ALA A 26 -14.17 4.21 -15.52
N LEU A 27 -13.53 4.31 -14.35
CA LEU A 27 -14.17 4.78 -13.12
C LEU A 27 -14.43 6.30 -13.16
N ALA A 28 -13.44 7.08 -13.58
CA ALA A 28 -13.54 8.54 -13.61
C ALA A 28 -14.59 9.01 -14.62
N HIS A 29 -14.67 8.40 -15.81
CA HIS A 29 -15.64 8.77 -16.83
C HIS A 29 -17.07 8.42 -16.44
N LYS A 30 -17.28 7.28 -15.79
CA LYS A 30 -18.63 6.84 -15.40
C LYS A 30 -19.28 7.81 -14.42
N GLU A 31 -18.49 8.36 -13.50
CA GLU A 31 -18.98 9.14 -12.36
C GLU A 31 -18.56 10.63 -12.44
N ASN A 32 -17.91 11.05 -13.54
CA ASN A 32 -17.34 12.40 -13.75
C ASN A 32 -16.47 12.91 -12.58
N LEU A 33 -15.65 12.02 -12.02
CA LEU A 33 -14.86 12.29 -10.81
C LEU A 33 -13.53 12.96 -11.15
N ALA A 34 -13.12 13.92 -10.33
CA ALA A 34 -11.74 14.38 -10.33
C ALA A 34 -10.82 13.23 -9.89
N VAL A 35 -9.69 13.02 -10.59
CA VAL A 35 -8.75 11.95 -10.25
C VAL A 35 -7.55 12.54 -9.51
N ARG A 36 -7.24 11.99 -8.33
CA ARG A 36 -6.01 12.31 -7.59
C ARG A 36 -5.14 11.06 -7.46
N TRP A 37 -3.93 11.14 -7.99
CA TRP A 37 -2.94 10.08 -7.89
C TRP A 37 -2.17 10.21 -6.58
N CYS A 38 -2.34 9.23 -5.70
CA CYS A 38 -1.71 9.16 -4.40
C CYS A 38 -0.57 8.14 -4.45
N ARG A 39 0.60 8.60 -4.91
CA ARG A 39 1.84 7.81 -4.86
C ARG A 39 2.55 8.12 -3.55
N GLY A 40 3.00 7.07 -2.85
CA GLY A 40 3.71 7.22 -1.58
C GLY A 40 4.91 6.31 -1.45
N ASP A 41 5.65 6.50 -0.37
CA ASP A 41 6.91 5.83 -0.10
C ASP A 41 6.75 4.32 0.07
N HIS A 42 7.78 3.56 -0.31
CA HIS A 42 7.84 2.12 -0.05
C HIS A 42 7.81 1.81 1.45
N VAL A 43 8.42 2.69 2.25
CA VAL A 43 8.47 2.61 3.71
C VAL A 43 7.36 3.50 4.28
N VAL A 44 6.47 2.90 5.05
CA VAL A 44 5.34 3.57 5.71
C VAL A 44 5.43 3.38 7.22
N THR A 45 4.65 4.18 7.95
CA THR A 45 4.50 3.97 9.39
C THR A 45 3.65 2.73 9.66
N VAL A 46 3.94 2.02 10.75
CA VAL A 46 3.09 0.91 11.23
C VAL A 46 1.67 1.42 11.49
N GLU A 47 1.54 2.66 11.98
CA GLU A 47 0.27 3.34 12.21
C GLU A 47 -0.57 3.49 10.93
N ASP A 48 0.03 3.94 9.82
CA ASP A 48 -0.69 4.07 8.54
C ASP A 48 -0.94 2.71 7.88
N ASN A 49 -0.06 1.73 8.08
CA ASN A 49 -0.25 0.39 7.51
C ASN A 49 -1.34 -0.41 8.25
N TYR A 50 -1.55 -0.18 9.55
CA TYR A 50 -2.48 -0.99 10.35
C TYR A 50 -3.41 -0.17 11.24
N ASP A 51 -2.87 0.63 12.17
CA ASP A 51 -3.68 1.21 13.27
C ASP A 51 -4.78 2.14 12.77
N ARG A 52 -4.45 3.05 11.84
CA ARG A 52 -5.41 4.00 11.25
C ARG A 52 -6.41 3.36 10.30
N LEU A 53 -6.18 2.11 9.94
CA LEU A 53 -7.09 1.30 9.13
C LEU A 53 -7.98 0.40 10.00
N GLY A 54 -7.85 0.47 11.33
CA GLY A 54 -8.68 -0.28 12.26
C GLY A 54 -8.30 -1.75 12.41
N TYR A 55 -7.09 -2.14 12.01
CA TYR A 55 -6.60 -3.51 12.25
C TYR A 55 -6.42 -3.74 13.74
N ASP A 56 -6.81 -4.91 14.22
CA ASP A 56 -6.59 -5.29 15.62
C ASP A 56 -5.07 -5.38 15.91
N PRO A 57 -4.58 -4.84 17.05
CA PRO A 57 -3.17 -4.96 17.43
C PRO A 57 -2.67 -6.40 17.55
N ALA A 58 -3.54 -7.36 17.84
CA ALA A 58 -3.24 -8.78 17.94
C ALA A 58 -3.41 -9.55 16.61
N ASP A 59 -3.72 -8.86 15.51
CA ASP A 59 -3.89 -9.50 14.21
C ASP A 59 -2.58 -10.14 13.71
N VAL A 60 -2.67 -11.40 13.30
CA VAL A 60 -1.55 -12.20 12.76
C VAL A 60 -0.91 -11.55 11.54
N THR A 61 -1.64 -10.70 10.83
CA THR A 61 -1.13 -9.95 9.67
C THR A 61 -0.03 -8.93 10.05
N ARG A 62 0.09 -8.57 11.33
CA ARG A 62 1.16 -7.70 11.87
C ARG A 62 2.43 -8.48 12.22
N ASP A 63 2.38 -9.81 12.26
CA ASP A 63 3.53 -10.64 12.63
C ASP A 63 4.69 -10.45 11.63
N ALA A 64 5.92 -10.31 12.15
CA ALA A 64 7.15 -10.14 11.38
C ALA A 64 7.44 -11.31 10.42
N ARG A 65 6.77 -12.45 10.61
CA ARG A 65 6.78 -13.56 9.65
C ARG A 65 6.18 -13.18 8.29
N TYR A 66 5.17 -12.31 8.28
CA TYR A 66 4.45 -11.89 7.07
C TYR A 66 4.82 -10.49 6.58
N THR A 67 5.45 -9.70 7.44
CA THR A 67 5.70 -8.27 7.22
C THR A 67 7.18 -7.90 7.33
N ARG A 68 7.64 -6.96 6.49
CA ARG A 68 9.04 -6.49 6.48
C ARG A 68 9.18 -5.18 7.25
N TYR A 69 9.49 -5.27 8.54
CA TYR A 69 9.82 -4.11 9.37
C TYR A 69 11.20 -3.56 9.03
N VAL A 70 11.30 -2.23 8.97
CA VAL A 70 12.56 -1.49 8.88
C VAL A 70 13.05 -1.15 10.28
N ASP A 71 12.13 -0.77 11.16
CA ASP A 71 12.34 -0.59 12.60
C ASP A 71 11.00 -0.73 13.35
N ALA A 72 10.99 -0.38 14.65
CA ALA A 72 9.81 -0.50 15.52
C ALA A 72 8.59 0.33 15.08
N ARG A 73 8.77 1.37 14.24
CA ARG A 73 7.70 2.28 13.82
C ARG A 73 7.50 2.33 12.31
N ARG A 74 8.41 1.74 11.54
CA ARG A 74 8.42 1.79 10.08
C ARG A 74 8.58 0.42 9.45
N MET A 75 7.92 0.23 8.33
CA MET A 75 7.91 -1.03 7.59
C MET A 75 7.76 -0.78 6.10
N LEU A 76 8.14 -1.77 5.29
CA LEU A 76 7.73 -1.77 3.89
C LEU A 76 6.23 -2.07 3.82
N ARG A 77 5.47 -1.22 3.13
CA ARG A 77 4.01 -1.36 3.03
C ARG A 77 3.61 -2.75 2.55
N SER A 78 2.71 -3.41 3.27
CA SER A 78 2.26 -4.77 2.95
C SER A 78 1.08 -4.79 1.96
N HIS A 79 0.38 -3.66 1.82
CA HIS A 79 -0.73 -3.45 0.89
C HIS A 79 -0.83 -1.97 0.50
N SER A 80 -1.52 -1.66 -0.61
CA SER A 80 -1.71 -0.29 -1.10
C SER A 80 -2.61 0.54 -0.18
N THR A 81 -3.51 -0.09 0.60
CA THR A 81 -4.37 0.61 1.56
C THR A 81 -3.58 1.40 2.61
N ALA A 82 -2.31 1.06 2.85
CA ALA A 82 -1.44 1.83 3.74
C ALA A 82 -1.20 3.28 3.27
N LEU A 83 -1.48 3.58 1.99
CA LEU A 83 -1.41 4.93 1.44
C LEU A 83 -2.69 5.75 1.71
N VAL A 84 -3.82 5.09 2.01
CA VAL A 84 -5.13 5.74 2.19
C VAL A 84 -5.12 6.74 3.34
N PRO A 85 -4.57 6.46 4.55
CA PRO A 85 -4.57 7.44 5.62
C PRO A 85 -3.84 8.74 5.25
N ALA A 86 -2.70 8.65 4.56
CA ALA A 86 -1.98 9.82 4.07
C ALA A 86 -2.77 10.55 2.97
N ALA A 87 -3.39 9.80 2.05
CA ALA A 87 -4.24 10.37 1.00
C ALA A 87 -5.45 11.13 1.56
N LEU A 88 -6.11 10.59 2.59
CA LEU A 88 -7.23 11.25 3.26
C LEU A 88 -6.79 12.50 4.04
N ARG A 89 -5.61 12.49 4.67
CA ARG A 89 -5.03 13.70 5.28
C ARG A 89 -4.75 14.78 4.23
N ALA A 90 -4.23 14.40 3.06
CA ALA A 90 -4.00 15.34 1.97
C ALA A 90 -5.32 15.89 1.39
N LEU A 91 -6.35 15.04 1.25
CA LEU A 91 -7.69 15.47 0.84
C LEU A 91 -8.32 16.43 1.86
N ALA A 92 -8.15 16.17 3.16
CA ALA A 92 -8.65 17.08 4.20
C ALA A 92 -7.95 18.46 4.17
N ALA A 93 -6.68 18.50 3.75
CA ALA A 93 -5.92 19.74 3.60
C ALA A 93 -6.27 20.53 2.32
N ASP A 94 -6.71 19.84 1.28
CA ASP A 94 -7.17 20.43 0.00
C ASP A 94 -8.48 19.75 -0.45
N PRO A 95 -9.63 20.13 0.13
CA PRO A 95 -10.89 19.42 -0.08
C PRO A 95 -11.44 19.58 -1.50
N VAL A 96 -12.08 18.51 -1.96
CA VAL A 96 -12.92 18.46 -3.17
C VAL A 96 -14.12 17.58 -2.85
N ASP A 97 -15.27 17.90 -3.45
CA ASP A 97 -16.53 17.22 -3.15
C ASP A 97 -16.46 15.74 -3.53
N ASP A 98 -16.30 15.47 -4.83
CA ASP A 98 -16.26 14.12 -5.38
C ASP A 98 -14.91 13.85 -6.07
N VAL A 99 -14.17 12.87 -5.55
CA VAL A 99 -12.81 12.57 -6.01
C VAL A 99 -12.51 11.08 -5.99
N LEU A 100 -11.86 10.61 -7.05
CA LEU A 100 -11.27 9.29 -7.13
C LEU A 100 -9.82 9.35 -6.66
N LEU A 101 -9.55 8.80 -5.47
CA LEU A 101 -8.18 8.62 -4.97
C LEU A 101 -7.59 7.31 -5.53
N VAL A 102 -6.52 7.41 -6.31
CA VAL A 102 -5.85 6.26 -6.92
C VAL A 102 -4.52 6.05 -6.22
N CYS A 103 -4.37 4.93 -5.52
CA CYS A 103 -3.16 4.59 -4.75
C CYS A 103 -2.39 3.40 -5.38
N PRO A 104 -1.85 3.51 -6.60
CA PRO A 104 -1.12 2.41 -7.21
C PRO A 104 0.28 2.32 -6.60
N GLY A 105 0.78 1.10 -6.44
CA GLY A 105 2.18 0.91 -6.09
C GLY A 105 2.53 -0.53 -5.74
N VAL A 106 3.83 -0.83 -5.81
CA VAL A 106 4.37 -2.13 -5.39
C VAL A 106 4.16 -2.35 -3.89
N VAL A 107 3.91 -3.58 -3.46
CA VAL A 107 3.75 -3.92 -2.03
C VAL A 107 4.67 -5.08 -1.67
N TYR A 108 4.99 -5.20 -0.39
CA TYR A 108 6.01 -6.14 0.09
C TYR A 108 5.40 -7.08 1.11
N ARG A 109 5.16 -8.32 0.68
CA ARG A 109 4.66 -9.40 1.54
C ARG A 109 5.72 -10.49 1.67
N ARG A 110 5.80 -11.12 2.84
CA ARG A 110 6.51 -12.40 3.01
C ARG A 110 5.46 -13.50 2.98
N ASP A 111 5.29 -14.11 1.82
CA ASP A 111 4.47 -15.30 1.70
C ASP A 111 5.37 -16.50 2.00
N GLN A 112 5.31 -17.04 3.23
CA GLN A 112 5.89 -18.35 3.53
C GLN A 112 4.98 -19.43 2.96
N PRO A 113 5.49 -20.46 2.26
CA PRO A 113 4.74 -21.69 2.10
C PRO A 113 4.61 -22.30 3.50
N ALA A 114 3.39 -22.42 4.01
CA ALA A 114 3.14 -23.19 5.23
C ALA A 114 3.64 -24.62 5.01
N SER A 115 4.79 -24.95 5.60
CA SER A 115 5.26 -26.33 5.73
C SER A 115 5.18 -26.68 7.22
N PRO A 116 4.48 -27.76 7.59
CA PRO A 116 4.12 -28.04 8.99
C PRO A 116 5.29 -28.55 9.85
N GLU A 117 6.53 -28.53 9.39
CA GLU A 117 7.62 -29.29 10.02
C GLU A 117 8.62 -28.47 10.85
N PHE A 118 8.48 -27.14 10.98
CA PHE A 118 9.43 -26.38 11.80
C PHE A 118 8.74 -25.40 12.76
N PRO A 119 8.72 -25.66 14.08
CA PRO A 119 8.31 -24.66 15.05
C PRO A 119 9.37 -23.57 15.07
N SER A 120 8.95 -22.35 14.73
CA SER A 120 9.77 -21.16 14.88
C SER A 120 9.88 -20.85 16.37
N ASN A 121 11.00 -21.25 16.98
CA ASN A 121 11.37 -20.75 18.30
C ASN A 121 11.58 -19.24 18.19
N GLY A 122 10.88 -18.53 19.06
CA GLY A 122 10.82 -17.08 19.10
C GLY A 122 12.17 -16.42 19.39
N CYS A 123 12.22 -15.15 18.99
CA CYS A 123 13.06 -14.08 19.52
C CYS A 123 14.57 -14.32 19.55
N LEU A 124 15.27 -13.74 18.56
CA LEU A 124 16.49 -12.97 18.77
C LEU A 124 16.39 -11.68 17.93
#